data_AF-A0AAP2DL80-F1
#
_entry.id   AF-A0AAP2DL80-F1
#
_cell.length_a   1.000
_cell.length_b   1.000
_cell.length_c   1.000
_cell.angle_alpha   90.00
_cell.angle_beta   90.00
_cell.angle_gamma   90.00
#
_symmetry.space_group_name_H-M   'P 1'
#
loop_
_entity.id
_entity.type
_entity.pdbx_description
1 polymer ?
#
loop_
_entity_poly.entity_id
_entity_poly.type
_entity_poly.pdbx_seq_one_letter_code
_entity_poly.pdbx_strand_id
1 'polypeptide(L)'
;MKLEFSEVLPGFKILLRKEGLSVSENIIYRNFNILLSIAFLDVLVFLFLLKDLEPSWPFKLCVAELVIFVVLMILHARGYMVFARYAVFLVTLCVQSMASIIHGKSEGFDYLFFAIGLLPMLFFQRAAHYASLFFISMATMLSVHYVYSITDPILSLGPYILYWNMFFTGTIIFLMMYIFKSGYERTQKKLLDQNNMISQQKEEIEVINNNLEQIIVDRTAKIKDHEQRITKFTFINEHRVRSPLARIMGLLNLIDLESNKAKTLEDYLPILKSNAEELNNMLKEVSDTLNEINIEKKK
;
A
#
# COMPACT_ATOMS: atom_id res chain seq x y z
N MET A 1 6.16 35.17 2.59
CA MET A 1 7.41 35.04 3.37
C MET A 1 7.38 33.68 4.07
N LYS A 2 7.93 32.65 3.43
CA LYS A 2 8.06 31.31 4.02
C LYS A 2 9.24 31.38 4.99
N LEU A 3 8.96 31.62 6.27
CA LEU A 3 9.94 31.39 7.32
C LEU A 3 10.16 29.88 7.40
N GLU A 4 11.23 29.41 6.77
CA GLU A 4 11.74 28.07 7.03
C GLU A 4 12.20 28.01 8.48
N PHE A 5 11.35 27.45 9.34
CA PHE A 5 11.66 27.05 10.72
C PHE A 5 12.72 25.91 10.79
N SER A 6 13.52 25.73 9.73
CA SER A 6 14.40 24.58 9.51
C SER A 6 15.80 24.76 10.12
N GLU A 7 16.22 25.99 10.42
CA GLU A 7 17.60 26.28 10.86
C GLU A 7 17.74 26.61 12.35
N VAL A 8 16.64 26.78 13.11
CA VAL A 8 16.75 27.41 14.44
C VAL A 8 17.12 26.44 15.58
N LEU A 9 16.95 25.12 15.47
CA LEU A 9 17.45 24.16 16.47
C LEU A 9 17.54 22.72 15.90
N PRO A 10 18.73 22.14 15.64
CA PRO A 10 18.85 20.76 15.18
C PRO A 10 18.23 19.73 16.15
N GLY A 11 18.16 20.06 17.45
CA GLY A 11 17.46 19.25 18.46
C GLY A 11 15.94 19.17 18.27
N PHE A 12 15.31 20.22 17.72
CA PHE A 12 13.86 20.25 17.51
C PHE A 12 13.42 19.35 16.33
N LYS A 13 14.29 19.19 15.33
CA LYS A 13 14.04 18.32 14.18
C LYS A 13 13.90 16.85 14.60
N ILE A 14 14.71 16.42 15.58
CA ILE A 14 14.66 15.07 16.16
C ILE A 14 13.32 14.82 16.88
N LEU A 15 12.70 15.85 17.47
CA LEU A 15 11.40 15.73 18.11
C LEU A 15 10.24 15.66 17.10
N LEU A 16 10.41 16.25 15.91
CA LEU A 16 9.36 16.34 14.91
C LEU A 16 9.35 15.18 13.91
N ARG A 17 10.50 14.53 13.67
CA ARG A 17 10.60 13.43 12.71
C ARG A 17 11.73 12.48 13.10
N LYS A 18 11.51 11.18 12.91
CA LYS A 18 12.56 10.17 13.00
C LYS A 18 12.72 9.45 11.67
N GLU A 19 13.97 9.34 11.23
CA GLU A 19 14.33 8.59 10.03
C GLU A 19 14.12 7.09 10.25
N GLY A 20 13.68 6.38 9.20
CA GLY A 20 13.39 4.94 9.25
C GLY A 20 11.97 4.56 9.69
N LEU A 21 11.14 5.51 10.14
CA LEU A 21 9.71 5.26 10.43
C LEU A 21 8.83 5.47 9.20
N SER A 22 7.74 4.71 9.11
CA SER A 22 6.68 4.96 8.11
C SER A 22 6.02 6.34 8.32
N VAL A 23 5.29 6.83 7.33
CA VAL A 23 4.62 8.15 7.41
C VAL A 23 3.63 8.21 8.57
N SER A 24 2.85 7.15 8.79
CA SER A 24 1.87 7.07 9.88
C SER A 24 2.55 7.03 11.26
N GLU A 25 3.63 6.26 11.40
CA GLU A 25 4.40 6.21 12.65
C GLU A 25 5.09 7.53 12.96
N ASN A 26 5.59 8.24 11.94
CA ASN A 26 6.16 9.57 12.10
C ASN A 26 5.13 10.61 12.58
N ILE A 27 3.88 10.50 12.13
CA ILE A 27 2.79 11.36 12.64
C ILE A 27 2.53 11.10 14.12
N ILE A 28 2.45 9.82 14.53
CA ILE A 28 2.25 9.44 15.93
C ILE A 28 3.43 9.90 16.79
N TYR A 29 4.66 9.68 16.31
CA TYR A 29 5.89 10.11 16.97
C TYR A 29 5.89 11.62 17.24
N ARG A 30 5.59 12.42 16.22
CA ARG A 30 5.50 13.87 16.32
C ARG A 30 4.42 14.31 17.30
N ASN A 31 3.20 13.79 17.15
CA ASN A 31 2.07 14.19 18.00
C ASN A 31 2.35 13.85 19.48
N PHE A 32 3.01 12.73 19.75
CA PHE A 32 3.38 12.34 21.11
C PHE A 32 4.42 13.30 21.72
N ASN A 33 5.46 13.66 20.97
CA ASN A 33 6.46 14.63 21.45
C ASN A 33 5.87 16.03 21.67
N ILE A 34 4.91 16.45 20.83
CA ILE A 34 4.18 17.71 21.03
C ILE A 34 3.36 17.63 22.32
N LEU A 35 2.61 16.55 22.56
CA LEU A 35 1.86 16.36 23.80
C LEU A 35 2.79 16.42 25.02
N LEU A 36 3.93 15.73 24.98
CA LEU A 36 4.90 15.73 26.07
C LEU A 36 5.50 17.13 26.31
N SER A 37 5.71 17.91 25.24
CA SER A 37 6.20 19.29 25.34
C SER A 37 5.14 20.23 25.95
N ILE A 38 3.87 20.03 25.61
CA ILE A 38 2.75 20.77 26.21
C ILE A 38 2.63 20.42 27.70
N ALA A 39 2.69 19.13 28.06
CA ALA A 39 2.67 18.69 29.45
C ALA A 39 3.85 19.25 30.24
N PHE A 40 5.05 19.28 29.65
CA PHE A 40 6.22 19.89 30.27
C PHE A 40 6.03 21.40 30.52
N LEU A 41 5.44 22.12 29.56
CA LEU A 41 5.14 23.54 29.72
C LEU A 41 4.08 23.77 30.81
N ASP A 42 3.06 22.92 30.88
CA ASP A 42 2.01 22.99 31.90
C ASP A 42 2.59 22.81 33.32
N VAL A 43 3.43 21.80 33.52
CA VAL A 43 4.11 21.58 34.81
C VAL A 43 5.07 22.73 35.15
N LEU A 44 5.71 23.36 34.16
CA LEU A 44 6.53 24.56 34.39
C LEU A 44 5.70 25.73 34.92
N VAL A 45 4.48 25.92 34.42
CA VAL A 45 3.56 26.95 34.93
C VAL A 45 3.19 26.65 36.37
N PHE A 46 2.82 25.40 36.69
CA PHE A 46 2.53 25.01 38.08
C PHE A 46 3.72 25.19 39.02
N LEU A 47 4.94 24.89 38.56
CA LEU A 47 6.15 25.11 39.35
C LEU A 47 6.35 26.58 39.70
N PHE A 48 6.08 27.49 38.76
CA PHE A 48 6.13 28.94 39.01
C PHE A 48 5.07 29.38 40.03
N LEU A 49 3.85 28.87 39.91
CA LEU A 49 2.75 29.19 40.82
C LEU A 49 2.97 28.67 42.25
N LEU A 50 3.61 27.51 42.39
CA LEU A 50 3.80 26.82 43.67
C LEU A 50 5.11 27.20 44.39
N LYS A 51 5.97 28.03 43.78
CA LYS A 51 7.31 28.34 44.29
C LYS A 51 7.30 28.91 45.72
N ASP A 52 6.33 29.78 46.00
CA ASP A 52 6.25 30.52 47.26
C ASP A 52 5.15 29.99 48.20
N LEU A 53 4.53 28.84 47.86
CA LEU A 53 3.47 28.23 48.66
C LEU A 53 4.04 27.27 49.72
N GLU A 54 3.55 27.40 50.96
CA GLU A 54 3.69 26.38 51.99
C GLU A 54 2.45 25.47 52.01
N PRO A 55 2.61 24.15 52.15
CA PRO A 55 3.87 23.39 52.28
C PRO A 55 4.61 23.21 50.94
N SER A 56 5.93 23.03 50.98
CA SER A 56 6.79 22.93 49.78
C SER A 56 6.78 21.58 49.05
N TRP A 57 6.04 20.58 49.54
CA TRP A 57 6.03 19.25 48.92
C TRP A 57 5.42 19.23 47.50
N PRO A 58 4.37 20.01 47.16
CA PRO A 58 3.83 20.06 45.79
C PRO A 58 4.87 20.64 44.81
N PHE A 59 5.61 21.66 45.23
CA PHE A 59 6.70 22.22 44.44
C PHE A 59 7.77 21.17 44.11
N LYS A 60 8.21 20.38 45.11
CA LYS A 60 9.18 19.29 44.90
C LYS A 60 8.64 18.20 43.97
N LEU A 61 7.34 17.93 44.00
CA LEU A 61 6.70 16.97 43.11
C LEU A 61 6.74 17.46 41.65
N CYS A 62 6.42 18.72 41.39
CA CYS A 62 6.51 19.31 40.03
C CYS A 62 7.95 19.28 39.49
N VAL A 63 8.95 19.55 40.34
CA VAL A 63 10.37 19.44 39.93
C VAL A 63 10.70 17.99 39.51
N ALA A 64 10.26 17.00 40.30
CA ALA A 64 10.48 15.59 39.96
C ALA A 64 9.78 15.20 38.65
N GLU A 65 8.56 15.67 38.43
CA GLU A 65 7.78 15.42 37.21
C GLU A 65 8.46 15.99 35.96
N LEU A 66 9.03 17.21 36.03
CA LEU A 66 9.79 17.79 34.91
C LEU A 66 11.01 16.94 34.56
N VAL A 67 11.75 16.47 35.55
CA VAL A 67 12.91 15.58 35.32
C VAL A 67 12.47 14.31 34.63
N ILE A 68 11.35 13.71 35.06
CA ILE A 68 10.78 12.52 34.43
C ILE A 68 10.41 12.80 32.97
N PHE A 69 9.73 13.90 32.67
CA PHE A 69 9.36 14.25 31.28
C PHE A 69 10.58 14.46 30.39
N VAL A 70 11.64 15.10 30.88
CA VAL A 70 12.89 15.25 30.12
C VAL A 70 13.51 13.88 29.82
N VAL A 71 13.59 12.99 30.81
CA VAL A 71 14.10 11.62 30.63
C VAL A 71 13.27 10.85 29.61
N LEU A 72 11.94 10.95 29.69
CA LEU A 72 11.02 10.27 28.77
C LEU A 72 11.13 10.83 27.34
N MET A 73 11.33 12.14 27.19
CA MET A 73 11.57 12.77 25.89
C MET A 73 12.86 12.26 25.25
N ILE A 74 13.94 12.14 26.04
CA ILE A 74 15.22 11.58 25.58
C ILE A 74 15.07 10.11 25.20
N LEU A 75 14.38 9.30 26.01
CA LEU A 75 14.13 7.88 25.72
C LEU A 75 13.32 7.69 24.44
N HIS A 76 12.27 8.51 24.25
CA HIS A 76 11.44 8.47 23.04
C HIS A 76 12.27 8.83 21.80
N ALA A 77 13.12 9.86 21.89
CA ALA A 77 14.04 10.25 20.81
C ALA A 77 15.06 9.14 20.48
N ARG A 78 15.62 8.48 21.50
CA ARG A 78 16.58 7.36 21.34
C ARG A 78 15.97 6.10 20.75
N GLY A 79 14.65 5.96 20.73
CA GLY A 79 13.94 4.88 20.04
C GLY A 79 13.20 3.91 20.94
N TYR A 80 13.22 4.11 22.25
CA TYR A 80 12.41 3.34 23.21
C TYR A 80 10.96 3.85 23.23
N MET A 81 10.31 3.94 22.06
CA MET A 81 9.06 4.68 21.90
C MET A 81 7.89 4.08 22.68
N VAL A 82 7.71 2.77 22.57
CA VAL A 82 6.62 2.05 23.26
C VAL A 82 6.78 2.22 24.77
N PHE A 83 7.98 1.98 25.29
CA PHE A 83 8.28 2.15 26.71
C PHE A 83 8.03 3.58 27.19
N ALA A 84 8.55 4.59 26.49
CA ALA A 84 8.35 5.98 26.86
C ALA A 84 6.87 6.37 26.87
N ARG A 85 6.07 5.91 25.89
CA ARG A 85 4.62 6.13 25.86
C ARG A 85 3.93 5.52 27.08
N TYR A 86 4.22 4.26 27.39
CA TYR A 86 3.68 3.60 28.58
C TYR A 86 4.04 4.34 29.86
N ALA A 87 5.30 4.72 30.02
CA ALA A 87 5.78 5.41 31.21
C ALA A 87 5.09 6.76 31.41
N VAL A 88 4.85 7.54 30.35
CA VAL A 88 4.07 8.80 30.45
C VAL A 88 2.69 8.53 31.03
N PHE A 89 1.95 7.56 30.48
CA PHE A 89 0.59 7.26 30.96
C PHE A 89 0.55 6.74 32.40
N LEU A 90 1.53 5.91 32.79
CA LEU A 90 1.63 5.43 34.17
C LEU A 90 1.95 6.57 35.14
N VAL A 91 2.85 7.48 34.78
CA VAL A 91 3.16 8.66 35.60
C VAL A 91 1.93 9.55 35.72
N THR A 92 1.22 9.82 34.62
CA THR A 92 -0.04 10.59 34.66
C THR A 92 -1.10 9.93 35.54
N LEU A 93 -1.23 8.60 35.52
CA LEU A 93 -2.14 7.87 36.42
C LEU A 93 -1.73 8.00 37.89
N CYS A 94 -0.44 7.94 38.21
CA CYS A 94 0.06 8.14 39.57
C CYS A 94 -0.23 9.55 40.08
N VAL A 95 0.08 10.58 39.27
CA VAL A 95 -0.20 11.99 39.59
C VAL A 95 -1.70 12.21 39.78
N GLN A 96 -2.52 11.65 38.88
CA GLN A 96 -3.97 11.74 38.97
C GLN A 96 -4.53 11.06 40.23
N SER A 97 -4.01 9.88 40.58
CA SER A 97 -4.42 9.16 41.79
C SER A 97 -4.11 9.98 43.04
N MET A 98 -2.92 10.58 43.10
CA MET A 98 -2.52 11.45 44.19
C MET A 98 -3.42 12.68 44.28
N ALA A 99 -3.66 13.36 43.15
CA ALA A 99 -4.57 14.51 43.09
C ALA A 99 -5.98 14.15 43.56
N SER A 100 -6.51 13.02 43.10
CA SER A 100 -7.82 12.50 43.51
C SER A 100 -7.88 12.24 45.02
N ILE A 101 -6.89 11.55 45.61
CA ILE A 101 -6.89 11.23 47.06
C ILE A 101 -6.80 12.50 47.92
N ILE A 102 -5.97 13.48 47.52
CA ILE A 102 -5.81 14.74 48.28
C ILE A 102 -7.12 15.52 48.34
N HIS A 103 -7.82 15.63 47.21
CA HIS A 103 -8.99 16.49 47.04
C HIS A 103 -10.32 15.80 47.37
N GLY A 104 -10.32 14.47 47.32
CA GLY A 104 -11.47 13.64 47.62
C GLY A 104 -12.59 13.68 46.57
N LYS A 105 -13.67 12.97 46.89
CA LYS A 105 -14.79 12.71 45.97
C LYS A 105 -15.55 13.96 45.54
N SER A 106 -15.62 14.99 46.37
CA SER A 106 -16.43 16.18 46.11
C SER A 106 -15.95 17.02 44.93
N GLU A 107 -14.72 16.83 44.48
CA GLU A 107 -14.08 17.67 43.45
C GLU A 107 -14.01 17.03 42.07
N GLY A 108 -14.37 15.75 41.93
CA GLY A 108 -14.51 15.10 40.62
C GLY A 108 -13.21 14.87 39.86
N PHE A 109 -12.06 14.90 40.52
CA PHE A 109 -10.78 14.56 39.88
C PHE A 109 -10.79 13.13 39.30
N ASP A 110 -11.58 12.22 39.89
CA ASP A 110 -11.75 10.86 39.40
C ASP A 110 -12.35 10.75 37.99
N TYR A 111 -13.07 11.78 37.50
CA TYR A 111 -13.56 11.77 36.12
C TYR A 111 -12.43 11.80 35.07
N LEU A 112 -11.28 12.38 35.40
CA LEU A 112 -10.14 12.48 34.48
C LEU A 112 -9.55 11.10 34.13
N PHE A 113 -9.80 10.05 34.93
CA PHE A 113 -9.38 8.68 34.60
C PHE A 113 -10.01 8.16 33.30
N PHE A 114 -11.21 8.62 32.92
CA PHE A 114 -11.82 8.28 31.63
C PHE A 114 -11.02 8.88 30.48
N ALA A 115 -10.65 10.16 30.59
CA ALA A 115 -9.83 10.84 29.59
C ALA A 115 -8.45 10.19 29.47
N ILE A 116 -7.78 9.92 30.60
CA ILE A 116 -6.45 9.27 30.65
C ILE A 116 -6.52 7.84 30.11
N GLY A 117 -7.62 7.11 30.34
CA GLY A 117 -7.82 5.76 29.84
C GLY A 117 -7.99 5.68 28.32
N LEU A 118 -8.57 6.72 27.69
CA LEU A 118 -8.81 6.76 26.25
C LEU A 118 -7.66 7.38 25.45
N LEU A 119 -6.89 8.28 26.07
CA LEU A 119 -5.77 8.99 25.44
C LEU A 119 -4.72 8.07 24.76
N PRO A 120 -4.35 6.90 25.33
CA PRO A 120 -3.44 5.95 24.70
C PRO A 120 -3.87 5.50 23.30
N MET A 121 -5.17 5.50 22.98
CA MET A 121 -5.65 5.09 21.66
C MET A 121 -5.10 5.98 20.53
N LEU A 122 -4.72 7.24 20.83
CA LEU A 122 -4.11 8.14 19.87
C LEU A 122 -2.63 7.83 19.57
N PHE A 123 -1.97 7.08 20.46
CA PHE A 123 -0.51 6.90 20.45
C PHE A 123 -0.05 5.45 20.27
N PHE A 124 -0.99 4.49 20.32
CA PHE A 124 -0.71 3.07 20.10
C PHE A 124 -1.53 2.52 18.94
N GLN A 125 -0.85 1.84 18.00
CA GLN A 125 -1.51 1.18 16.87
C GLN A 125 -2.11 -0.18 17.26
N ARG A 126 -1.48 -0.90 18.19
CA ARG A 126 -1.94 -2.24 18.59
C ARG A 126 -2.95 -2.15 19.72
N ALA A 127 -4.07 -2.87 19.56
CA ALA A 127 -5.16 -2.91 20.52
C ALA A 127 -4.75 -3.33 21.93
N ALA A 128 -3.85 -4.30 22.03
CA ALA A 128 -3.34 -4.77 23.32
C ALA A 128 -2.77 -3.63 24.17
N HIS A 129 -2.09 -2.65 23.55
CA HIS A 129 -1.41 -1.61 24.32
C HIS A 129 -2.38 -0.61 24.94
N TYR A 130 -3.25 0.00 24.14
CA TYR A 130 -4.21 0.96 24.68
C TYR A 130 -5.30 0.28 25.52
N ALA A 131 -5.70 -0.96 25.21
CA ALA A 131 -6.65 -1.70 26.04
C ALA A 131 -6.07 -1.99 27.42
N SER A 132 -4.79 -2.40 27.52
CA SER A 132 -4.14 -2.62 28.81
C SER A 132 -4.14 -1.36 29.68
N LEU A 133 -3.78 -0.20 29.11
CA LEU A 133 -3.76 1.07 29.83
C LEU A 133 -5.16 1.55 30.22
N PHE A 134 -6.17 1.29 29.38
CA PHE A 134 -7.56 1.57 29.71
C PHE A 134 -8.01 0.78 30.95
N PHE A 135 -7.78 -0.53 30.98
CA PHE A 135 -8.16 -1.36 32.13
C PHE A 135 -7.35 -1.01 33.39
N ILE A 136 -6.06 -0.69 33.26
CA ILE A 136 -5.25 -0.18 34.39
C ILE A 136 -5.85 1.13 34.91
N SER A 137 -6.24 2.06 34.03
CA SER A 137 -6.89 3.31 34.42
C SER A 137 -8.20 3.06 35.18
N MET A 138 -9.07 2.18 34.67
CA MET A 138 -10.34 1.85 35.33
C MET A 138 -10.15 1.16 36.68
N ALA A 139 -9.18 0.23 36.78
CA ALA A 139 -8.84 -0.40 38.05
C ALA A 139 -8.29 0.61 39.07
N THR A 140 -7.47 1.56 38.60
CA THR A 140 -6.94 2.66 39.43
C THR A 140 -8.07 3.57 39.91
N MET A 141 -9.00 3.94 39.03
CA MET A 141 -10.19 4.72 39.39
C MET A 141 -11.03 4.04 40.46
N LEU A 142 -11.30 2.73 40.32
CA LEU A 142 -12.02 1.96 41.34
C LEU A 142 -11.26 1.91 42.67
N SER A 143 -9.94 1.76 42.61
CA SER A 143 -9.09 1.76 43.80
C SER A 143 -9.12 3.11 44.53
N VAL A 144 -9.04 4.22 43.79
CA VAL A 144 -9.18 5.58 44.33
C VAL A 144 -10.57 5.79 44.95
N HIS A 145 -11.63 5.32 44.28
CA HIS A 145 -12.99 5.44 44.80
C HIS A 145 -13.18 4.63 46.09
N TYR A 146 -12.53 3.47 46.19
CA TYR A 146 -12.49 2.70 47.43
C TYR A 146 -11.77 3.47 48.54
N VAL A 147 -10.64 4.10 48.26
CA VAL A 147 -9.92 4.93 49.23
C VAL A 147 -10.79 6.08 49.77
N TYR A 148 -11.62 6.71 48.93
CA TYR A 148 -12.58 7.74 49.38
C TYR A 148 -13.55 7.27 50.48
N SER A 149 -13.82 5.96 50.58
CA SER A 149 -14.69 5.42 51.62
C SER A 149 -14.00 5.27 52.98
N ILE A 150 -12.68 5.40 53.03
CA ILE A 150 -11.85 5.14 54.22
C ILE A 150 -11.18 6.42 54.69
N THR A 151 -10.85 7.33 53.79
CA THR A 151 -10.08 8.54 54.09
C THR A 151 -10.86 9.82 53.75
N ASP A 152 -10.88 10.75 54.69
CA ASP A 152 -11.35 12.11 54.44
C ASP A 152 -10.37 12.89 53.55
N PRO A 153 -10.86 13.84 52.74
CA PRO A 153 -10.01 14.68 51.91
C PRO A 153 -9.07 15.54 52.76
N ILE A 154 -7.84 15.72 52.28
CA ILE A 154 -6.83 16.57 52.91
C ILE A 154 -7.12 18.04 52.60
N LEU A 155 -7.48 18.33 51.35
CA LEU A 155 -7.75 19.67 50.85
C LEU A 155 -9.11 19.69 50.17
N SER A 156 -9.94 20.69 50.48
CA SER A 156 -11.21 20.90 49.81
C SER A 156 -11.24 22.28 49.15
N LEU A 157 -11.27 22.31 47.83
CA LEU A 157 -11.29 23.52 46.99
C LEU A 157 -12.71 23.94 46.59
N GLY A 158 -13.73 23.16 46.96
CA GLY A 158 -15.15 23.50 46.83
C GLY A 158 -15.88 22.89 45.62
N PRO A 159 -17.22 23.02 45.57
CA PRO A 159 -18.07 22.27 44.64
C PRO A 159 -17.96 22.72 43.18
N TYR A 160 -17.46 23.93 42.91
CA TYR A 160 -17.33 24.43 41.54
C TYR A 160 -16.32 23.63 40.70
N ILE A 161 -15.32 23.04 41.35
CA ILE A 161 -14.26 22.27 40.69
C ILE A 161 -14.78 20.96 40.12
N LEU A 162 -15.78 20.35 40.77
CA LEU A 162 -16.50 19.18 40.26
C LEU A 162 -17.02 19.42 38.84
N TYR A 163 -17.72 20.54 38.65
CA TYR A 163 -18.31 20.88 37.36
C TYR A 163 -17.25 21.18 36.29
N TRP A 164 -16.15 21.85 36.68
CA TRP A 164 -15.03 22.09 35.77
C TRP A 164 -14.37 20.78 35.33
N ASN A 165 -14.08 19.87 36.27
CA ASN A 165 -13.47 18.57 35.96
C ASN A 165 -14.39 17.70 35.08
N MET A 166 -15.69 17.72 35.34
CA MET A 166 -16.68 17.04 34.50
C MET A 166 -16.72 17.65 33.09
N PHE A 167 -16.73 18.98 32.98
CA PHE A 167 -16.73 19.69 31.70
C PHE A 167 -15.46 19.42 30.88
N PHE A 168 -14.28 19.49 31.51
CA PHE A 168 -13.01 19.19 30.86
C PHE A 168 -12.92 17.74 30.42
N THR A 169 -13.33 16.79 31.26
CA THR A 169 -13.37 15.37 30.90
C THR A 169 -14.27 15.13 29.70
N GLY A 170 -15.49 15.68 29.72
CA GLY A 170 -16.42 15.57 28.59
C GLY A 170 -15.87 16.19 27.31
N THR A 171 -15.22 17.34 27.41
CA THR A 171 -14.59 18.03 26.28
C THR A 171 -13.45 17.21 25.68
N ILE A 172 -12.58 16.63 26.52
CA ILE A 172 -11.47 15.78 26.06
C ILE A 172 -12.01 14.54 25.35
N ILE A 173 -12.99 13.86 25.94
CA ILE A 173 -13.62 12.68 25.33
C ILE A 173 -14.27 13.04 24.00
N PHE A 174 -15.01 14.15 23.93
CA PHE A 174 -15.62 14.62 22.69
C PHE A 174 -14.59 14.90 21.61
N LEU A 175 -13.50 15.61 21.94
CA LEU A 175 -12.40 15.88 21.00
C LEU A 175 -11.74 14.58 20.52
N MET A 176 -11.54 13.60 21.42
CA MET A 176 -11.04 12.28 21.02
C MET A 176 -11.98 11.61 20.03
N MET A 177 -13.27 11.53 20.35
CA MET A 177 -14.27 10.94 19.46
C MET A 177 -14.31 11.66 18.10
N TYR A 178 -14.21 12.99 18.10
CA TYR A 178 -14.16 13.79 16.88
C TYR A 178 -12.92 13.47 16.02
N ILE A 179 -11.74 13.41 16.63
CA ILE A 179 -10.49 13.04 15.94
C ILE A 179 -10.60 11.62 15.36
N PHE A 180 -11.14 10.68 16.15
CA PHE A 180 -11.36 9.30 15.71
C PHE A 180 -12.33 9.23 14.53
N LYS A 181 -13.48 9.91 14.62
CA LYS A 181 -14.48 9.96 13.56
C LYS A 181 -13.89 10.55 12.27
N SER A 182 -13.17 11.67 12.36
CA SER A 182 -12.53 12.28 11.20
C SER A 182 -11.46 11.38 10.57
N GLY A 183 -10.68 10.68 11.41
CA GLY A 183 -9.69 9.71 10.94
C GLY A 183 -10.34 8.50 10.23
N TYR A 184 -11.45 8.01 10.76
CA TYR A 184 -12.22 6.92 10.18
C TYR A 184 -12.80 7.29 8.82
N GLU A 185 -13.46 8.44 8.70
CA GLU A 185 -14.05 8.93 7.44
C GLU A 185 -12.99 9.10 6.34
N ARG A 186 -11.81 9.65 6.67
CA ARG A 186 -10.70 9.78 5.71
C ARG A 186 -10.20 8.42 5.22
N THR A 187 -10.14 7.44 6.11
CA THR A 187 -9.70 6.07 5.77
C THR A 187 -10.73 5.38 4.88
N GLN A 188 -12.01 5.50 5.21
CA GLN A 188 -13.12 4.99 4.39
C GLN A 188 -13.12 5.59 2.99
N LYS A 189 -12.95 6.91 2.88
CA LYS A 189 -12.85 7.57 1.57
C LYS A 189 -11.68 7.04 0.74
N LYS A 190 -10.49 6.91 1.34
CA LYS A 190 -9.32 6.34 0.64
C LYS A 190 -9.56 4.91 0.16
N LEU A 191 -10.20 4.08 0.98
CA LEU A 191 -10.54 2.70 0.59
C LEU A 191 -11.53 2.68 -0.58
N LEU A 192 -12.54 3.55 -0.56
CA LEU A 192 -13.50 3.68 -1.66
C LEU A 192 -12.81 4.15 -2.95
N ASP A 193 -11.96 5.18 -2.86
CA ASP A 193 -11.21 5.69 -4.02
C ASP A 193 -10.28 4.61 -4.60
N GLN A 194 -9.58 3.84 -3.75
CA GLN A 194 -8.74 2.72 -4.18
C GLN A 194 -9.56 1.60 -4.83
N ASN A 195 -10.73 1.27 -4.30
CA ASN A 195 -11.61 0.26 -4.87
C ASN A 195 -12.14 0.69 -6.25
N ASN A 196 -12.53 1.95 -6.40
CA ASN A 196 -12.94 2.51 -7.69
C ASN A 196 -11.81 2.45 -8.72
N MET A 197 -10.58 2.80 -8.34
CA MET A 197 -9.41 2.69 -9.22
C MET A 197 -9.16 1.24 -9.65
N ILE A 198 -9.22 0.28 -8.72
CA ILE A 198 -9.07 -1.15 -9.03
C ILE A 198 -10.18 -1.62 -9.99
N SER A 199 -11.43 -1.17 -9.78
CA SER A 199 -12.55 -1.52 -10.66
C SER A 199 -12.35 -0.98 -12.08
N GLN A 200 -11.88 0.27 -12.21
CA GLN A 200 -11.57 0.87 -13.52
C GLN A 200 -10.44 0.12 -14.24
N GLN A 201 -9.35 -0.19 -13.52
CA GLN A 201 -8.24 -0.96 -14.09
C GLN A 201 -8.69 -2.35 -14.56
N LYS A 202 -9.61 -2.99 -13.82
CA LYS A 202 -10.18 -4.28 -14.21
C LYS A 202 -10.95 -4.16 -15.53
N GLU A 203 -11.79 -3.14 -15.68
CA GLU A 203 -12.54 -2.89 -16.91
C GLU A 203 -11.62 -2.63 -18.10
N GLU A 204 -10.57 -1.82 -17.92
CA GLU A 204 -9.56 -1.58 -18.96
C GLU A 204 -8.84 -2.87 -19.38
N ILE A 205 -8.45 -3.71 -18.41
CA ILE A 205 -7.84 -5.02 -18.68
C ILE A 205 -8.80 -5.92 -19.45
N GLU A 206 -10.08 -5.93 -19.09
CA GLU A 206 -11.10 -6.73 -19.78
C GLU A 206 -11.26 -6.29 -21.24
N VAL A 207 -11.30 -4.98 -21.50
CA VAL A 207 -11.33 -4.42 -22.86
C VAL A 207 -10.07 -4.82 -23.65
N ILE A 208 -8.89 -4.68 -23.05
CA ILE A 208 -7.62 -5.08 -23.69
C ILE A 208 -7.62 -6.58 -23.98
N ASN A 209 -8.07 -7.41 -23.04
CA ASN A 209 -8.11 -8.86 -23.22
C ASN A 209 -9.04 -9.26 -24.37
N ASN A 210 -10.24 -8.69 -24.43
CA ASN A 210 -11.19 -8.92 -25.53
C ASN A 210 -10.59 -8.52 -26.89
N ASN A 211 -9.88 -7.39 -26.95
CA ASN A 211 -9.19 -6.96 -28.17
C ASN A 211 -8.05 -7.92 -28.56
N LEU A 212 -7.28 -8.39 -27.58
CA LEU A 212 -6.21 -9.36 -27.82
C LEU A 212 -6.76 -10.70 -28.30
N GLU A 213 -7.84 -11.18 -27.72
CA GLU A 213 -8.53 -12.40 -28.17
C GLU A 213 -9.00 -12.25 -29.63
N GLN A 214 -9.59 -11.12 -29.99
CA GLN A 214 -9.99 -10.86 -31.37
C GLN A 214 -8.79 -10.85 -32.33
N ILE A 215 -7.69 -10.18 -31.95
CA ILE A 215 -6.46 -10.17 -32.76
C ILE A 215 -5.90 -11.59 -32.92
N ILE A 216 -5.92 -12.41 -31.87
CA ILE A 216 -5.48 -13.80 -31.91
C ILE A 216 -6.36 -14.59 -32.88
N VAL A 217 -7.68 -14.45 -32.82
CA VAL A 217 -8.61 -15.13 -33.74
C VAL A 217 -8.31 -14.73 -35.19
N ASP A 218 -8.19 -13.43 -35.48
CA ASP A 218 -7.92 -12.92 -36.82
C ASP A 218 -6.57 -13.41 -37.37
N ARG A 219 -5.53 -13.37 -36.54
CA ARG A 219 -4.18 -13.84 -36.92
C ARG A 219 -4.15 -15.35 -37.13
N THR A 220 -4.83 -16.11 -36.27
CA THR A 220 -4.92 -17.57 -36.40
C THR A 220 -5.65 -17.96 -37.67
N ALA A 221 -6.74 -17.26 -38.01
CA ALA A 221 -7.46 -17.47 -39.27
C ALA A 221 -6.57 -17.20 -40.49
N LYS A 222 -5.81 -16.09 -40.49
CA LYS A 222 -4.85 -15.77 -41.58
C LYS A 222 -3.73 -16.80 -41.70
N ILE A 223 -3.17 -17.26 -40.57
CA ILE A 223 -2.13 -18.29 -40.57
C ILE A 223 -2.67 -19.60 -41.15
N LYS A 224 -3.88 -20.01 -40.76
CA LYS A 224 -4.51 -21.23 -41.26
C LYS A 224 -4.81 -21.17 -42.77
N ASP A 225 -5.26 -20.02 -43.27
CA ASP A 225 -5.41 -19.81 -44.71
C ASP A 225 -4.06 -19.92 -45.44
N HIS A 226 -3.00 -19.30 -44.91
CA HIS A 226 -1.67 -19.40 -45.48
C HIS A 226 -1.12 -20.83 -45.47
N GLU A 227 -1.34 -21.57 -44.38
CA GLU A 227 -0.96 -22.98 -44.25
C GLU A 227 -1.63 -23.83 -45.34
N GLN A 228 -2.94 -23.66 -45.54
CA GLN A 228 -3.68 -24.38 -46.59
C GLN A 228 -3.13 -24.08 -47.99
N ARG A 229 -2.79 -22.80 -48.27
CA ARG A 229 -2.23 -22.39 -49.55
C ARG A 229 -0.83 -22.95 -49.79
N ILE A 230 0.06 -22.91 -48.79
CA ILE A 230 1.41 -23.52 -48.88
C ILE A 230 1.32 -25.03 -49.08
N THR A 231 0.39 -25.69 -48.38
CA THR A 231 0.15 -27.13 -48.53
C THR A 231 -0.27 -27.46 -49.96
N LYS A 232 -1.22 -26.71 -50.53
CA LYS A 232 -1.64 -26.86 -51.94
C LYS A 232 -0.48 -26.64 -52.91
N PHE A 233 0.32 -25.61 -52.69
CA PHE A 233 1.52 -25.33 -53.50
C PHE A 233 2.53 -26.49 -53.45
N THR A 234 2.84 -26.97 -52.26
CA THR A 234 3.81 -28.08 -52.05
C THR A 234 3.32 -29.35 -52.74
N PHE A 235 2.03 -29.67 -52.63
CA PHE A 235 1.42 -30.80 -53.31
C PHE A 235 1.56 -30.71 -54.85
N ILE A 236 1.23 -29.56 -55.45
CA ILE A 236 1.36 -29.35 -56.90
C ILE A 236 2.83 -29.48 -57.31
N ASN A 237 3.75 -28.85 -56.57
CA ASN A 237 5.17 -28.87 -56.92
C ASN A 237 5.78 -30.28 -56.84
N GLU A 238 5.52 -31.01 -55.74
CA GLU A 238 6.09 -32.35 -55.53
C GLU A 238 5.54 -33.41 -56.47
N HIS A 239 4.24 -33.37 -56.80
CA HIS A 239 3.60 -34.44 -57.58
C HIS A 239 3.43 -34.07 -59.05
N ARG A 240 3.05 -32.83 -59.35
CA ARG A 240 2.65 -32.43 -60.70
C ARG A 240 3.78 -31.81 -61.52
N VAL A 241 4.73 -31.14 -60.88
CA VAL A 241 5.91 -30.57 -61.57
C VAL A 241 7.04 -31.59 -61.65
N ARG A 242 7.32 -32.31 -60.55
CA ARG A 242 8.41 -33.29 -60.50
C ARG A 242 8.19 -34.50 -61.42
N SER A 243 6.95 -34.93 -61.62
CA SER A 243 6.60 -36.08 -62.48
C SER A 243 6.97 -35.89 -63.96
N PRO A 244 6.50 -34.84 -64.67
CA PRO A 244 6.91 -34.60 -66.06
C PRO A 244 8.40 -34.28 -66.18
N LEU A 245 9.00 -33.60 -65.19
CA LEU A 245 10.46 -33.37 -65.18
C LEU A 245 11.25 -34.68 -65.10
N ALA A 246 10.86 -35.61 -64.23
CA ALA A 246 11.49 -36.92 -64.14
C ALA A 246 11.30 -37.74 -65.43
N ARG A 247 10.12 -37.65 -66.07
CA ARG A 247 9.87 -38.26 -67.38
C ARG A 247 10.79 -37.69 -68.46
N ILE A 248 10.97 -36.37 -68.53
CA ILE A 248 11.89 -35.72 -69.48
C ILE A 248 13.33 -36.18 -69.23
N MET A 249 13.81 -36.14 -67.98
CA MET A 249 15.17 -36.57 -67.64
C MET A 249 15.40 -38.05 -67.93
N GLY A 250 14.41 -38.91 -67.68
CA GLY A 250 14.46 -40.33 -68.01
C GLY A 250 14.55 -40.57 -69.51
N LEU A 251 13.74 -39.87 -70.31
CA LEU A 251 13.78 -39.95 -71.78
C LEU A 251 15.13 -39.44 -72.34
N LEU A 252 15.67 -38.35 -71.79
CA LEU A 252 16.99 -37.84 -72.19
C LEU A 252 18.10 -38.87 -71.91
N ASN A 253 18.08 -39.51 -70.74
CA ASN A 253 19.04 -40.57 -70.40
C ASN A 253 18.92 -41.79 -71.34
N LEU A 254 17.71 -42.19 -71.72
CA LEU A 254 17.49 -43.29 -72.66
C LEU A 254 18.07 -42.97 -74.05
N ILE A 255 17.85 -41.75 -74.54
CA ILE A 255 18.42 -41.27 -75.81
C ILE A 255 19.96 -41.31 -75.76
N ASP A 256 20.57 -40.99 -74.63
CA ASP A 256 22.02 -40.94 -74.50
C ASP A 256 22.71 -42.32 -74.38
N LEU A 257 21.98 -43.33 -73.87
CA LEU A 257 22.46 -44.70 -73.71
C LEU A 257 22.33 -45.54 -74.99
N GLU A 258 21.54 -45.11 -75.96
CA GLU A 258 21.30 -45.85 -77.20
C GLU A 258 22.40 -45.68 -78.26
N SER A 259 22.74 -46.80 -78.91
CA SER A 259 23.78 -46.87 -79.94
C SER A 259 23.39 -46.20 -81.28
N ASN A 260 22.10 -45.95 -81.54
CA ASN A 260 21.62 -45.32 -82.78
C ASN A 260 20.83 -44.03 -82.49
N LYS A 261 21.56 -43.01 -82.00
CA LYS A 261 20.99 -41.74 -81.53
C LYS A 261 20.01 -41.07 -82.49
N ALA A 262 20.21 -41.17 -83.81
CA ALA A 262 19.38 -40.47 -84.79
C ALA A 262 17.95 -41.04 -84.87
N LYS A 263 17.81 -42.37 -84.86
CA LYS A 263 16.49 -43.03 -84.94
C LYS A 263 15.74 -42.95 -83.61
N THR A 264 16.46 -43.16 -82.52
CA THR A 264 15.93 -43.11 -81.14
C THR A 264 15.45 -41.69 -80.78
N LEU A 265 16.15 -40.66 -81.25
CA LEU A 265 15.71 -39.28 -81.10
C LEU A 265 14.39 -39.02 -81.85
N GLU A 266 14.23 -39.53 -83.06
CA GLU A 266 13.02 -39.34 -83.88
C GLU A 266 11.76 -39.93 -83.20
N ASP A 267 11.91 -41.07 -82.53
CA ASP A 267 10.81 -41.74 -81.80
C ASP A 267 10.46 -41.05 -80.47
N TYR A 268 11.44 -40.52 -79.74
CA TYR A 268 11.23 -39.91 -78.42
C TYR A 268 10.98 -38.39 -78.44
N LEU A 269 11.37 -37.67 -79.49
CA LEU A 269 11.17 -36.21 -79.62
C LEU A 269 9.70 -35.77 -79.41
N PRO A 270 8.69 -36.46 -79.96
CA PRO A 270 7.28 -36.10 -79.76
C PRO A 270 6.86 -36.23 -78.29
N ILE A 271 7.34 -37.27 -77.61
CA ILE A 271 7.04 -37.56 -76.20
C ILE A 271 7.74 -36.53 -75.29
N LEU A 272 8.97 -36.16 -75.62
CA LEU A 272 9.73 -35.13 -74.90
C LEU A 272 9.04 -33.77 -75.00
N LYS A 273 8.57 -33.41 -76.20
CA LYS A 273 7.81 -32.18 -76.45
C LYS A 273 6.49 -32.17 -75.68
N SER A 274 5.75 -33.27 -75.68
CA SER A 274 4.50 -33.40 -74.92
C SER A 274 4.71 -33.25 -73.40
N ASN A 275 5.74 -33.91 -72.82
CA ASN A 275 6.06 -33.75 -71.40
C ASN A 275 6.53 -32.33 -71.06
N ALA A 276 7.27 -31.67 -71.96
CA ALA A 276 7.72 -30.29 -71.77
C ALA A 276 6.55 -29.29 -71.82
N GLU A 277 5.58 -29.49 -72.72
CA GLU A 277 4.34 -28.71 -72.76
C GLU A 277 3.48 -28.94 -71.51
N GLU A 278 3.37 -30.18 -71.05
CA GLU A 278 2.69 -30.53 -69.79
C GLU A 278 3.34 -29.84 -68.59
N LEU A 279 4.67 -29.89 -68.48
CA LEU A 279 5.44 -29.19 -67.45
C LEU A 279 5.22 -27.67 -67.52
N ASN A 280 5.24 -27.07 -68.71
CA ASN A 280 5.01 -25.65 -68.89
C ASN A 280 3.61 -25.23 -68.44
N ASN A 281 2.59 -26.04 -68.73
CA ASN A 281 1.23 -25.81 -68.24
C ASN A 281 1.13 -25.91 -66.72
N MET A 282 1.79 -26.90 -66.11
CA MET A 282 1.85 -27.04 -64.64
C MET A 282 2.59 -25.87 -63.97
N LEU A 283 3.70 -25.41 -64.55
CA LEU A 283 4.44 -24.23 -64.05
C LEU A 283 3.59 -22.96 -64.13
N LYS A 284 2.75 -22.83 -65.15
CA LYS A 284 1.80 -21.72 -65.29
C LYS A 284 0.75 -21.75 -64.18
N GLU A 285 0.16 -22.92 -63.91
CA GLU A 285 -0.79 -23.11 -62.79
C GLU A 285 -0.15 -22.77 -61.42
N VAL A 286 1.12 -23.16 -61.22
CA VAL A 286 1.90 -22.83 -60.02
C VAL A 286 2.16 -21.32 -59.91
N SER A 287 2.54 -20.68 -61.02
CA SER A 287 2.81 -19.24 -61.06
C SER A 287 1.55 -18.42 -60.80
N ASP A 288 0.41 -18.84 -61.32
CA ASP A 288 -0.88 -18.19 -61.08
C ASP A 288 -1.28 -18.30 -59.60
N THR A 289 -1.11 -19.48 -59.01
CA THR A 289 -1.35 -19.70 -57.57
C THR A 289 -0.43 -18.84 -56.69
N LEU A 290 0.83 -18.63 -57.07
CA LEU A 290 1.78 -17.76 -56.35
C LEU A 290 1.48 -16.27 -56.51
N ASN A 291 1.02 -15.85 -57.69
CA ASN A 291 0.67 -14.47 -57.96
C ASN A 291 -0.57 -14.05 -57.13
N GLU A 292 -1.54 -14.94 -56.98
CA GLU A 292 -2.67 -14.73 -56.05
C GLU A 292 -2.18 -14.52 -54.61
N ILE A 293 -1.17 -15.27 -54.15
CA ILE A 293 -0.59 -15.14 -52.80
C ILE A 293 0.11 -13.77 -52.59
N ASN A 294 0.77 -13.22 -53.63
CA ASN A 294 1.53 -11.97 -53.52
C ASN A 294 0.68 -10.71 -53.68
N ILE A 295 -0.45 -10.77 -54.39
CA ILE A 295 -1.34 -9.61 -54.61
C ILE A 295 -2.08 -9.23 -53.31
N GLU A 296 -2.43 -10.20 -52.46
CA GLU A 296 -3.06 -9.92 -51.15
C GLU A 296 -2.10 -9.33 -50.11
N LYS A 297 -0.78 -9.54 -50.23
CA LYS A 297 0.22 -8.93 -49.31
C LYS A 297 0.42 -7.41 -49.48
N LYS A 298 -0.08 -6.82 -50.57
CA LYS A 298 0.09 -5.38 -50.89
C LYS A 298 -1.12 -4.51 -50.56
N LYS A 299 -2.24 -5.09 -50.12
CA LYS A 299 -3.41 -4.38 -49.59
C LYS A 299 -3.41 -4.44 -48.06
#